data_AF-A0A5C6B501-F1
#
_entry.id   AF-A0A5C6B501-F1
#
_cell.length_a   1.000
_cell.length_b   1.000
_cell.length_c   1.000
_cell.angle_alpha   90.00
_cell.angle_beta   90.00
_cell.angle_gamma   90.00
#
_symmetry.space_group_name_H-M   'P 1'
#
loop_
_entity.id
_entity.type
_entity.pdbx_description
1 polymer ?
#
loop_
_entity_poly.entity_id
_entity_poly.type
_entity_poly.pdbx_seq_one_letter_code
_entity_poly.pdbx_strand_id
1 'polypeptide(L)'
;MRLRLHQRWAITILAAAFCTQLSGCGYPQVSPKAYEISKALYSVCNQKSTERLPAISELIEDALADGSLQETEGVWLNDIVTAGQNGDWESAARESRRIMDDQVGR
;
A
#
# COMPACT_ATOMS: atom_id res chain seq x y z
N MET A 1 -30.67 25.75 27.29
CA MET A 1 -30.43 25.50 25.85
C MET A 1 -29.04 26.02 25.52
N ARG A 2 -28.24 25.21 24.79
CA ARG A 2 -26.92 25.50 24.20
C ARG A 2 -25.66 25.31 25.06
N LEU A 3 -25.29 24.06 25.32
CA LEU A 3 -23.87 23.62 25.27
C LEU A 3 -23.76 22.54 24.18
N ARG A 4 -23.59 22.96 22.92
CA ARG A 4 -23.34 22.06 21.78
C ARG A 4 -22.50 22.76 20.72
N LEU A 5 -21.25 23.13 21.04
CA LEU A 5 -20.32 23.57 19.99
C LEU A 5 -18.87 23.09 20.16
N HIS A 6 -18.41 22.71 21.37
CA HIS A 6 -17.02 22.27 21.56
C HIS A 6 -16.77 20.78 21.27
N GLN A 7 -17.79 19.93 21.23
CA GLN A 7 -17.62 18.47 21.05
C GLN A 7 -17.41 18.01 19.61
N ARG A 8 -17.57 18.89 18.61
CA ARG A 8 -17.43 18.52 17.18
C ARG A 8 -15.99 18.58 16.67
N TRP A 9 -15.12 19.32 17.35
CA TRP A 9 -13.74 19.57 16.90
C TRP A 9 -12.74 18.61 17.53
N ALA A 10 -13.02 18.09 18.74
CA ALA A 10 -12.15 17.13 19.41
C ALA A 10 -12.15 15.74 18.74
N ILE A 11 -13.26 15.36 18.10
CA ILE A 11 -13.40 14.05 17.45
C ILE A 11 -12.67 14.01 16.10
N THR A 12 -12.55 15.15 15.40
CA THR A 12 -11.95 15.20 14.06
C THR A 12 -10.43 15.10 14.08
N ILE A 13 -9.77 15.51 15.16
CA ILE A 13 -8.30 15.47 15.26
C ILE A 13 -7.80 14.05 15.58
N LEU A 14 -8.59 13.22 16.28
CA LEU A 14 -8.16 11.88 16.67
C LEU A 14 -8.11 10.88 15.50
N ALA A 15 -8.89 11.10 14.43
CA ALA A 15 -8.93 10.18 13.28
C ALA A 15 -7.76 10.38 12.30
N ALA A 16 -7.16 11.57 12.25
CA ALA A 16 -6.05 11.85 11.35
C ALA A 16 -4.68 11.38 11.89
N ALA A 17 -4.57 11.16 13.20
CA ALA A 17 -3.30 10.79 13.83
C ALA A 17 -2.94 9.30 13.64
N PHE A 18 -3.93 8.42 13.41
CA PHE A 18 -3.71 6.97 13.32
C PHE A 18 -2.99 6.53 12.04
N CYS A 19 -2.99 7.36 10.99
CA CYS A 19 -2.33 7.02 9.71
C CYS A 19 -0.82 7.31 9.68
N THR A 20 -0.23 7.85 10.76
CA THR A 20 1.19 8.28 10.76
C THR A 20 2.16 7.30 11.43
N GLN A 21 1.69 6.16 11.93
CA GLN A 21 2.48 5.33 12.85
C GLN A 21 3.25 4.15 12.23
N LEU A 22 3.36 4.02 10.90
CA LEU A 22 4.10 2.91 10.27
C LEU A 22 5.38 3.31 9.50
N SER A 23 5.88 4.53 9.70
CA SER A 23 7.15 4.98 9.10
C SER A 23 8.36 4.63 9.98
N GLY A 24 8.50 3.37 10.36
CA GLY A 24 9.63 2.90 11.17
C GLY A 24 10.37 1.79 10.45
N CYS A 25 11.44 2.15 9.74
CA CYS A 25 12.26 1.31 8.83
C CYS A 25 11.62 1.11 7.45
N GLY A 26 12.43 1.30 6.39
CA GLY A 26 12.06 0.95 5.02
C GLY A 26 11.81 -0.56 4.87
N TYR A 27 11.40 -0.99 3.68
CA TYR A 27 11.21 -2.40 3.39
C TYR A 27 12.55 -3.15 3.52
N PRO A 28 12.53 -4.38 4.05
CA PRO A 28 13.71 -5.25 4.04
C PRO A 28 14.04 -5.66 2.61
N GLN A 29 15.06 -6.51 2.45
CA GLN A 29 15.31 -7.13 1.15
C GLN A 29 14.09 -7.95 0.74
N VAL A 30 13.60 -7.71 -0.47
CA VAL A 30 12.44 -8.43 -1.02
C VAL A 30 12.86 -9.40 -2.12
N SER A 31 12.00 -10.37 -2.40
CA SER A 31 12.14 -11.31 -3.49
C SER A 31 12.10 -10.58 -4.85
N PRO A 32 12.73 -11.16 -5.90
CA PRO A 32 12.60 -10.62 -7.26
C PRO A 32 11.14 -10.49 -7.69
N LYS A 33 10.29 -11.43 -7.29
CA LYS A 33 8.85 -11.39 -7.60
C LYS A 33 8.15 -10.20 -6.95
N ALA A 34 8.41 -9.95 -5.66
CA ALA A 34 7.86 -8.78 -4.98
C ALA A 34 8.29 -7.47 -5.65
N TYR A 35 9.54 -7.36 -6.10
CA TYR A 35 10.03 -6.20 -6.84
C TYR A 35 9.31 -6.02 -8.20
N GLU A 36 9.13 -7.10 -8.96
CA GLU A 36 8.39 -7.05 -10.24
C GLU A 36 6.92 -6.65 -10.05
N ILE A 37 6.23 -7.22 -9.05
CA ILE A 37 4.85 -6.85 -8.74
C ILE A 37 4.79 -5.38 -8.27
N SER A 38 5.77 -4.90 -7.49
CA SER A 38 5.85 -3.49 -7.07
C SER A 38 6.00 -2.53 -8.26
N LYS A 39 6.77 -2.89 -9.29
CA LYS A 39 6.83 -2.11 -10.56
C LYS A 39 5.48 -2.08 -11.27
N ALA A 40 4.80 -3.22 -11.35
CA ALA A 40 3.48 -3.32 -11.97
C ALA A 40 2.45 -2.47 -11.22
N LEU A 41 2.42 -2.57 -9.89
CA LEU A 41 1.60 -1.74 -9.00
C LEU A 41 1.88 -0.26 -9.18
N TYR A 42 3.15 0.14 -9.17
CA TYR A 42 3.53 1.54 -9.40
C TYR A 42 2.94 2.09 -10.71
N SER A 43 3.01 1.30 -11.79
CA SER A 43 2.43 1.65 -13.08
C SER A 43 0.90 1.76 -13.04
N VAL A 44 0.21 0.77 -12.45
CA VAL A 44 -1.25 0.74 -12.31
C VAL A 44 -1.75 1.91 -11.45
N CYS A 45 -1.11 2.18 -10.31
CA CYS A 45 -1.48 3.25 -9.39
C CYS A 45 -1.26 4.64 -10.01
N ASN A 46 -0.17 4.86 -10.74
CA ASN A 46 0.03 6.14 -11.45
C ASN A 46 -1.01 6.36 -12.55
N GLN A 47 -1.47 5.29 -13.20
CA GLN A 47 -2.53 5.34 -14.21
C GLN A 47 -3.93 5.39 -13.59
N LYS A 48 -4.05 5.21 -12.26
CA LYS A 48 -5.32 5.10 -11.53
C LYS A 48 -6.27 4.06 -12.15
N SER A 49 -5.69 2.96 -12.64
CA SER A 49 -6.39 1.97 -13.44
C SER A 49 -7.09 0.95 -12.54
N THR A 50 -8.37 1.17 -12.27
CA THR A 50 -9.23 0.27 -11.49
C THR A 50 -9.41 -1.09 -12.16
N GLU A 51 -9.43 -1.13 -13.50
CA GLU A 51 -9.61 -2.35 -14.29
C GLU A 51 -8.42 -3.31 -14.19
N ARG A 52 -7.21 -2.80 -13.89
CA ARG A 52 -5.98 -3.60 -13.82
C ARG A 52 -5.63 -4.07 -12.42
N LEU A 53 -6.21 -3.47 -11.37
CA LEU A 53 -5.98 -3.91 -9.99
C LEU A 53 -6.37 -5.37 -9.72
N PRO A 54 -7.50 -5.92 -10.24
CA PRO A 54 -7.84 -7.32 -10.04
C PRO A 54 -6.77 -8.29 -10.58
N ALA A 55 -6.18 -7.98 -11.74
CA ALA A 55 -5.10 -8.79 -12.31
C ALA A 55 -3.83 -8.75 -11.47
N ILE A 56 -3.60 -7.66 -10.71
CA ILE A 56 -2.49 -7.61 -9.74
C ILE A 56 -2.80 -8.48 -8.53
N SER A 57 -4.03 -8.45 -8.01
CA SER A 57 -4.43 -9.34 -6.91
C SER A 57 -4.23 -10.81 -7.27
N GLU A 58 -4.67 -11.21 -8.46
CA GLU A 58 -4.49 -12.58 -8.97
C GLU A 58 -2.99 -12.93 -9.09
N LEU A 59 -2.17 -12.01 -9.61
CA LEU A 59 -0.72 -12.21 -9.70
C LEU A 59 -0.06 -12.38 -8.31
N ILE A 60 -0.55 -11.71 -7.28
CA ILE A 60 -0.07 -11.87 -5.90
C ILE A 60 -0.48 -13.24 -5.36
N GLU A 61 -1.74 -13.63 -5.56
CA GLU A 61 -2.26 -14.94 -5.12
C GLU A 61 -1.50 -16.11 -5.76
N ASP A 62 -1.30 -16.06 -7.08
CA ASP A 62 -0.53 -17.08 -7.81
C ASP A 62 0.91 -17.17 -7.29
N ALA A 63 1.55 -16.03 -7.04
CA ALA A 63 2.92 -15.98 -6.55
C ALA A 63 3.07 -16.46 -5.10
N LEU A 64 2.03 -16.29 -4.27
CA LEU A 64 1.98 -16.89 -2.93
C LEU A 64 1.80 -18.41 -3.04
N ALA A 65 0.91 -18.86 -3.93
CA ALA A 65 0.61 -20.28 -4.12
C ALA A 65 1.80 -21.06 -4.68
N ASP A 66 2.59 -20.47 -5.58
CA ASP A 66 3.78 -21.09 -6.17
C ASP A 66 5.06 -20.90 -5.32
N GLY A 67 4.98 -20.13 -4.23
CA GLY A 67 6.08 -19.87 -3.30
C GLY A 67 7.14 -18.90 -3.83
N SER A 68 6.92 -18.24 -4.97
CA SER A 68 7.81 -17.20 -5.49
C SER A 68 7.68 -15.86 -4.76
N LEU A 69 6.64 -15.71 -3.94
CA LEU A 69 6.40 -14.57 -3.06
C LEU A 69 6.26 -15.04 -1.60
N GLN A 70 6.87 -14.32 -0.65
CA GLN A 70 6.72 -14.61 0.77
C GLN A 70 5.40 -14.04 1.30
N GLU A 71 4.85 -14.65 2.36
CA GLU A 71 3.58 -14.20 2.97
C GLU A 71 3.64 -12.72 3.42
N THR A 72 4.74 -12.30 4.04
CA THR A 72 4.95 -10.91 4.45
C THR A 72 4.98 -9.93 3.29
N GLU A 73 5.57 -10.32 2.16
CA GLU A 73 5.59 -9.51 0.94
C GLU A 73 4.19 -9.43 0.32
N GLY A 74 3.46 -10.54 0.34
CA GLY A 74 2.06 -10.60 -0.06
C GLY A 74 1.18 -9.64 0.74
N VAL A 75 1.38 -9.54 2.07
CA VAL A 75 0.67 -8.57 2.91
C VAL A 75 0.93 -7.14 2.45
N TRP A 76 2.20 -6.76 2.27
CA TRP A 76 2.54 -5.39 1.83
C TRP A 76 1.95 -5.04 0.47
N LEU A 77 2.02 -5.97 -0.49
CA LEU A 77 1.50 -5.76 -1.84
C LEU A 77 -0.04 -5.68 -1.84
N ASN A 78 -0.72 -6.49 -1.04
CA ASN A 78 -2.18 -6.43 -0.89
C ASN A 78 -2.64 -5.15 -0.17
N ASP A 79 -1.88 -4.63 0.80
CA ASP A 79 -2.16 -3.34 1.43
C ASP A 79 -2.12 -2.20 0.39
N ILE A 80 -1.15 -2.25 -0.53
CA ILE A 80 -1.03 -1.28 -1.64
C ILE A 80 -2.20 -1.43 -2.62
N VAL A 81 -2.59 -2.67 -2.98
CA VAL A 81 -3.79 -2.91 -3.81
C VAL A 81 -5.02 -2.31 -3.14
N THR A 82 -5.20 -2.54 -1.84
CA THR A 82 -6.33 -2.03 -1.06
C THR A 82 -6.36 -0.50 -1.05
N ALA A 83 -5.20 0.14 -0.88
CA ALA A 83 -5.08 1.60 -1.00
C ALA A 83 -5.53 2.09 -2.39
N GLY A 84 -5.09 1.41 -3.47
CA GLY A 84 -5.55 1.69 -4.83
C GLY A 84 -7.05 1.51 -5.01
N GLN A 85 -7.63 0.42 -4.52
CA GLN A 85 -9.08 0.14 -4.58
C GLN A 85 -9.91 1.21 -3.85
N ASN A 86 -9.38 1.75 -2.75
CA ASN A 86 -9.99 2.85 -1.99
C ASN A 86 -9.81 4.23 -2.63
N GLY A 87 -9.14 4.31 -3.79
CA GLY A 87 -8.86 5.55 -4.49
C GLY A 87 -7.66 6.34 -3.95
N ASP A 88 -6.90 5.77 -3.00
CA ASP A 88 -5.67 6.36 -2.47
C ASP A 88 -4.47 6.04 -3.38
N TRP A 89 -4.59 6.49 -4.63
CA TRP A 89 -3.65 6.21 -5.70
C TRP A 89 -2.25 6.74 -5.43
N GLU A 90 -2.15 7.91 -4.80
CA GLU A 90 -0.88 8.56 -4.52
C GLU A 90 -0.12 7.80 -3.43
N SER A 91 -0.81 7.39 -2.36
CA SER A 91 -0.22 6.56 -1.32
C SER A 91 0.22 5.21 -1.88
N ALA A 92 -0.65 4.55 -2.65
CA ALA A 92 -0.34 3.26 -3.27
C ALA A 92 0.89 3.35 -4.20
N ALA A 93 0.96 4.39 -5.04
CA ALA A 93 2.12 4.62 -5.92
C ALA A 93 3.40 4.91 -5.10
N ARG A 94 3.30 5.70 -4.03
CA ARG A 94 4.43 6.01 -3.15
C ARG A 94 4.95 4.75 -2.45
N GLU A 95 4.09 3.93 -1.87
CA GLU A 95 4.53 2.71 -1.18
C GLU A 95 5.10 1.68 -2.17
N SER A 96 4.50 1.55 -3.36
CA SER A 96 5.08 0.72 -4.44
C SER A 96 6.49 1.15 -4.80
N ARG A 97 6.70 2.47 -4.92
CA ARG A 97 8.01 3.07 -5.16
C ARG A 97 8.97 2.84 -3.99
N ARG A 98 8.49 2.98 -2.76
CA ARG A 98 9.31 2.78 -1.56
C ARG A 98 9.86 1.35 -1.49
N ILE A 99 9.05 0.33 -1.80
CA ILE A 99 9.53 -1.05 -1.90
C ILE A 99 10.73 -1.14 -2.85
N MET A 100 10.63 -0.54 -4.03
CA MET A 100 11.71 -0.58 -5.04
C MET A 100 12.94 0.22 -4.64
N ASP A 101 12.75 1.45 -4.17
CA ASP A 101 13.83 2.36 -3.78
C ASP A 101 14.65 1.78 -2.62
N ASP A 102 13.99 1.09 -1.68
CA ASP A 102 14.67 0.42 -0.55
C ASP A 102 15.57 -0.75 -0.96
N GLN A 103 15.48 -1.23 -2.22
CA GLN A 103 16.35 -2.29 -2.75
C GLN A 103 17.59 -1.75 -3.47
N VAL A 104 17.66 -0.45 -3.76
CA VAL A 104 18.77 0.13 -4.51
C VAL A 104 20.05 0.04 -3.66
N GLY A 105 21.09 -0.61 -4.21
CA GLY A 105 22.39 -0.75 -3.55
C GLY A 105 22.51 -1.89 -2.55
N ARG A 106 21.53 -2.82 -2.53
CA ARG A 106 21.61 -4.08 -1.77
C ARG A 106 22.12 -5.25 -2.62
#